data_AF-A0A395IUD2-F1
#
_entry.id   AF-A0A395IUD2-F1
#
_cell.length_a   1.000
_cell.length_b   1.000
_cell.length_c   1.000
_cell.angle_alpha   90.00
_cell.angle_beta   90.00
_cell.angle_gamma   90.00
#
_symmetry.space_group_name_H-M   'P 1'
#
loop_
_entity.id
_entity.type
_entity.pdbx_description
1 polymer ?
#
loop_
_entity_poly.entity_id
_entity_poly.type
_entity_poly.pdbx_seq_one_letter_code
_entity_poly.pdbx_strand_id
1 'polypeptide(L)'
;MLGVRLVDGGRASGKSLMLLHAMASAFVKGWIVLNIADTQELVNACTEYSPIQFNHAHDLAIVNHFVQYLSGEKILPNGGAVIAATSRSHAPRSRSTDLAIAQQLERQAEQELTERDPFEKKYDKRADEALQNVQVLWLEGLSKMEARALMEYWAQSGVLRQRVDEKTVTEKWALAGNGVVESWREVP
;
A
#
# COMPACT_ATOMS: atom_id res chain seq x y z
N MET A 1 5.07 4.63 -20.24
CA MET A 1 5.17 3.28 -19.64
C MET A 1 4.59 3.38 -18.25
N LEU A 2 3.46 2.73 -17.95
CA LEU A 2 2.96 2.74 -16.58
C LEU A 2 3.81 1.76 -15.75
N GLY A 3 4.36 2.26 -14.65
CA GLY A 3 5.38 1.57 -13.88
C GLY A 3 4.82 0.61 -12.84
N VAL A 4 5.70 -0.23 -12.31
CA VAL A 4 5.43 -1.04 -11.13
C VAL A 4 5.48 -0.14 -9.90
N ARG A 5 4.41 -0.15 -9.08
CA ARG A 5 4.31 0.68 -7.89
C ARG A 5 3.93 -0.11 -6.64
N LEU A 6 4.58 0.21 -5.52
CA LEU A 6 4.22 -0.27 -4.20
C LEU A 6 3.68 0.90 -3.37
N VAL A 7 2.46 0.79 -2.89
CA VAL A 7 1.83 1.78 -2.02
C VAL A 7 2.09 1.38 -0.57
N ASP A 8 2.91 2.14 0.14
CA ASP A 8 3.15 1.99 1.58
C ASP A 8 2.81 3.28 2.34
N GLY A 9 2.71 3.19 3.66
CA GLY A 9 2.49 4.34 4.52
C GLY A 9 1.98 3.93 5.90
N GLY A 10 1.70 4.94 6.73
CA GLY A 10 1.18 4.77 8.10
C GLY A 10 -0.04 3.85 8.19
N ARG A 11 -0.34 3.33 9.39
CA ARG A 11 -1.65 2.68 9.61
C ARG A 11 -2.74 3.69 9.23
N ALA A 12 -3.85 3.22 8.66
CA ALA A 12 -4.99 4.08 8.33
C ALA A 12 -4.75 5.19 7.28
N SER A 13 -3.63 5.16 6.54
CA SER A 13 -3.30 6.22 5.57
C SER A 13 -4.08 6.20 4.24
N GLY A 14 -5.02 5.26 4.06
CA GLY A 14 -5.83 5.18 2.84
C GLY A 14 -5.24 4.36 1.69
N LYS A 15 -4.27 3.47 1.95
CA LYS A 15 -3.68 2.56 0.94
C LYS A 15 -4.70 1.80 0.09
N SER A 16 -5.70 1.18 0.72
CA SER A 16 -6.76 0.47 0.01
C SER A 16 -7.66 1.40 -0.81
N LEU A 17 -7.86 2.63 -0.36
CA LEU A 17 -8.64 3.64 -1.10
C LEU A 17 -7.85 4.14 -2.33
N MET A 18 -6.53 4.24 -2.23
CA MET A 18 -5.67 4.55 -3.38
C MET A 18 -5.73 3.44 -4.44
N LEU A 19 -5.73 2.17 -4.03
CA LEU A 19 -5.98 1.05 -4.95
C LEU A 19 -7.37 1.13 -5.59
N LEU A 20 -8.40 1.43 -4.79
CA LEU A 20 -9.77 1.60 -5.30
C LEU A 20 -9.85 2.72 -6.34
N HIS A 21 -9.21 3.85 -6.08
CA HIS A 21 -9.12 4.96 -7.02
C HIS A 21 -8.39 4.57 -8.32
N ALA A 22 -7.30 3.79 -8.21
CA ALA A 22 -6.58 3.28 -9.36
C ALA A 22 -7.44 2.33 -10.20
N MET A 23 -8.21 1.43 -9.56
CA MET A 23 -9.15 0.53 -10.24
C MET A 23 -10.27 1.31 -10.93
N ALA A 24 -10.89 2.27 -10.26
CA ALA A 24 -11.93 3.12 -10.85
C ALA A 24 -11.40 3.88 -12.09
N SER A 25 -10.19 4.43 -12.00
CA SER A 25 -9.53 5.11 -13.12
C SER A 25 -9.24 4.16 -14.28
N ALA A 26 -8.88 2.91 -13.99
CA ALA A 26 -8.67 1.88 -14.99
C ALA A 26 -9.97 1.50 -15.71
N PHE A 27 -11.09 1.36 -14.97
CA PHE A 27 -12.40 1.12 -15.57
C PHE A 27 -12.85 2.25 -16.50
N VAL A 28 -12.68 3.50 -16.09
CA VAL A 28 -13.03 4.67 -16.93
C VAL A 28 -12.20 4.70 -18.22
N LYS A 29 -10.96 4.19 -18.19
CA LYS A 29 -10.06 4.13 -19.35
C LYS A 29 -10.25 2.86 -20.20
N GLY A 30 -11.20 2.00 -19.87
CA GLY A 30 -11.44 0.74 -20.58
C GLY A 30 -10.34 -0.31 -20.40
N TRP A 31 -9.65 -0.29 -19.26
CA TRP A 31 -8.59 -1.27 -18.96
C TRP A 31 -9.16 -2.51 -18.29
N ILE A 32 -8.44 -3.61 -18.43
CA ILE A 32 -8.70 -4.85 -17.68
C ILE A 32 -8.12 -4.69 -16.27
N VAL A 33 -8.96 -4.88 -15.26
CA VAL A 33 -8.56 -4.82 -13.85
C VAL A 33 -8.56 -6.23 -13.27
N LEU A 34 -7.39 -6.71 -12.88
CA LEU A 34 -7.22 -7.93 -12.10
C LEU A 34 -6.81 -7.54 -10.68
N ASN A 35 -7.70 -7.78 -9.71
CA ASN A 35 -7.51 -7.39 -8.32
C ASN A 35 -7.52 -8.63 -7.42
N ILE A 36 -6.56 -8.68 -6.50
CA ILE A 36 -6.49 -9.67 -5.42
C ILE A 36 -6.68 -8.90 -4.12
N ALA A 37 -7.87 -8.99 -3.53
CA ALA A 37 -8.28 -8.13 -2.42
C ALA A 37 -7.66 -8.52 -1.07
N ASP A 38 -7.64 -9.81 -0.74
CA ASP A 38 -6.98 -10.33 0.46
C ASP A 38 -5.95 -11.41 0.09
N THR A 39 -4.68 -11.05 0.20
CA THR A 39 -3.58 -11.96 -0.08
C THR A 39 -3.37 -12.99 1.03
N GLN A 40 -3.92 -12.77 2.23
CA GLN A 40 -3.76 -13.72 3.35
C GLN A 40 -4.50 -15.04 3.09
N GLU A 41 -5.65 -15.00 2.41
CA GLU A 41 -6.41 -16.20 2.06
C GLU A 41 -5.60 -17.16 1.17
N LEU A 42 -4.64 -16.63 0.40
CA LEU A 42 -3.77 -17.42 -0.46
C LEU A 42 -2.63 -18.11 0.31
N VAL A 43 -2.25 -17.61 1.49
CA VAL A 43 -1.08 -18.10 2.24
C VAL A 43 -1.44 -18.77 3.57
N ASN A 44 -2.64 -18.53 4.11
CA ASN A 44 -3.09 -19.06 5.41
C ASN A 44 -3.60 -20.50 5.36
N ALA A 45 -3.38 -21.22 4.25
CA ALA A 45 -3.85 -22.60 4.07
C ALA A 45 -5.38 -22.76 4.29
N CYS A 46 -6.16 -21.73 4.01
CA CYS A 46 -7.63 -21.75 4.13
C CYS A 46 -8.35 -22.22 2.84
N THR A 47 -7.61 -22.39 1.75
CA THR A 47 -8.10 -22.79 0.43
C THR A 47 -7.45 -24.10 0.00
N GLU A 48 -8.05 -24.80 -0.96
CA GLU A 48 -7.47 -26.03 -1.49
C GLU A 48 -6.20 -25.73 -2.29
N TYR A 49 -5.09 -26.40 -1.93
CA TYR A 49 -3.85 -26.39 -2.69
C TYR A 49 -3.33 -27.81 -2.80
N SER A 50 -2.72 -28.13 -3.94
CA SER A 50 -1.99 -29.39 -4.06
C SER A 50 -0.82 -29.35 -3.07
N PRO A 51 -0.56 -30.42 -2.29
CA PRO A 51 0.62 -30.47 -1.44
C PRO A 51 1.85 -30.54 -2.34
N ILE A 52 2.48 -29.40 -2.53
CA ILE A 52 3.77 -29.25 -3.18
C ILE A 52 4.80 -29.13 -2.05
N GLN A 53 6.03 -29.59 -2.26
CA GLN A 53 7.11 -29.45 -1.27
C GLN A 53 7.56 -27.98 -1.17
N PHE A 54 6.68 -27.09 -0.72
CA PHE A 54 6.94 -25.67 -0.64
C PHE A 54 7.09 -25.21 0.80
N ASN A 55 8.25 -24.60 1.04
CA ASN A 55 8.61 -23.96 2.31
C ASN A 55 8.40 -22.43 2.24
N HIS A 56 7.85 -21.88 1.13
CA HIS A 56 7.78 -20.44 0.90
C HIS A 56 6.52 -19.97 0.14
N ALA A 57 6.00 -18.80 0.51
CA ALA A 57 4.85 -18.18 -0.17
C ALA A 57 5.08 -17.88 -1.67
N HIS A 58 6.33 -17.65 -2.08
CA HIS A 58 6.69 -17.36 -3.48
C HIS A 58 6.53 -18.58 -4.39
N ASP A 59 6.37 -19.77 -3.82
CA ASP A 59 6.22 -20.98 -4.62
C ASP A 59 4.75 -21.21 -5.05
N LEU A 60 3.79 -20.52 -4.42
CA LEU A 60 2.38 -20.57 -4.79
C LEU A 60 2.17 -19.92 -6.16
N ALA A 61 1.50 -20.61 -7.09
CA ALA A 61 1.41 -20.20 -8.49
C ALA A 61 0.90 -18.77 -8.70
N ILE A 62 -0.16 -18.37 -8.00
CA ILE A 62 -0.75 -17.02 -8.10
C ILE A 62 0.19 -15.96 -7.54
N VAL A 63 0.82 -16.24 -6.38
CA VAL A 63 1.75 -15.33 -5.72
C VAL A 63 3.02 -15.16 -6.57
N ASN A 64 3.58 -16.27 -7.05
CA ASN A 64 4.74 -16.27 -7.93
C ASN A 64 4.46 -15.45 -9.19
N HIS A 65 3.32 -15.70 -9.84
CA HIS A 65 2.93 -14.98 -11.05
C HIS A 65 2.87 -13.47 -10.79
N PHE A 66 2.28 -13.03 -9.69
CA PHE A 66 2.25 -11.62 -9.30
C PHE A 66 3.66 -11.06 -9.04
N VAL A 67 4.48 -11.77 -8.26
CA VAL A 67 5.84 -11.35 -7.91
C VAL A 67 6.72 -11.21 -9.16
N GLN A 68 6.57 -12.08 -10.16
CA GLN A 68 7.31 -11.98 -11.42
C GLN A 68 7.00 -10.69 -12.21
N TYR A 69 5.75 -10.21 -12.17
CA TYR A 69 5.43 -8.90 -12.77
C TYR A 69 5.87 -7.73 -11.88
N LEU A 70 5.87 -7.92 -10.55
CA LEU A 70 6.31 -6.91 -9.60
C LEU A 70 7.84 -6.68 -9.69
N SER A 71 8.63 -7.75 -9.76
CA SER A 71 10.09 -7.67 -9.88
C SER A 71 10.55 -7.18 -11.26
N GLY A 72 9.68 -7.25 -12.26
CA GLY A 72 9.98 -6.96 -13.67
C GLY A 72 10.57 -8.14 -14.44
N GLU A 73 10.59 -9.34 -13.86
CA GLU A 73 11.00 -10.58 -14.55
C GLU A 73 10.08 -10.87 -15.74
N LYS A 74 8.77 -10.64 -15.57
CA LYS A 74 7.77 -10.72 -16.65
C LYS A 74 7.27 -9.34 -17.02
N ILE A 75 7.21 -9.08 -18.33
CA ILE A 75 6.72 -7.83 -18.89
C ILE A 75 5.34 -8.06 -19.51
N LEU A 76 4.43 -7.13 -19.29
CA LEU A 76 3.12 -7.12 -19.96
C LEU A 76 3.31 -6.66 -21.41
N PRO A 77 3.07 -7.51 -22.43
CA PRO A 77 3.35 -7.18 -23.83
C PRO A 77 2.54 -5.99 -24.35
N ASN A 78 1.32 -5.82 -23.84
CA ASN A 78 0.43 -4.71 -24.21
C ASN A 78 0.63 -3.46 -23.34
N GLY A 79 1.66 -3.46 -22.49
CA GLY A 79 1.78 -2.50 -21.40
C GLY A 79 0.74 -2.74 -20.30
N GLY A 80 0.89 -2.02 -19.19
CA GLY A 80 0.01 -2.13 -18.04
C GLY A 80 0.65 -1.51 -16.81
N ALA A 81 0.01 -1.66 -15.66
CA ALA A 81 0.55 -1.26 -14.37
C ALA A 81 0.38 -2.42 -13.39
N VAL A 82 1.39 -2.62 -12.54
CA VAL A 82 1.32 -3.55 -11.42
C VAL A 82 1.39 -2.71 -10.16
N ILE A 83 0.33 -2.75 -9.36
CA ILE A 83 0.23 -1.94 -8.16
C ILE A 83 0.02 -2.88 -6.98
N ALA A 84 0.95 -2.86 -6.03
CA ALA A 84 0.85 -3.53 -4.75
C ALA A 84 0.53 -2.51 -3.66
N ALA A 85 -0.18 -2.92 -2.60
CA ALA A 85 -0.30 -2.11 -1.39
C ALA A 85 0.00 -2.95 -0.16
N THR A 86 0.76 -2.38 0.78
CA THR A 86 1.03 -3.03 2.06
C THR A 86 -0.17 -2.89 3.00
N SER A 87 -0.32 -3.84 3.93
CA SER A 87 -1.22 -3.71 5.06
C SER A 87 -0.43 -3.67 6.36
N ARG A 88 -0.83 -2.77 7.27
CA ARG A 88 -0.35 -2.77 8.66
C ARG A 88 -1.37 -3.37 9.65
N SER A 89 -2.49 -3.86 9.13
CA SER A 89 -3.56 -4.49 9.89
C SER A 89 -3.53 -5.99 9.63
N HIS A 90 -3.41 -6.79 10.70
CA HIS A 90 -3.41 -8.26 10.63
C HIS A 90 -2.35 -8.84 9.67
N ALA A 91 -1.18 -8.20 9.56
CA ALA A 91 -0.10 -8.64 8.68
C ALA A 91 1.18 -8.92 9.49
N PRO A 92 1.83 -10.08 9.32
CA PRO A 92 3.12 -10.34 9.94
C PRO A 92 4.17 -9.37 9.40
N ARG A 93 5.00 -8.80 10.28
CA ARG A 93 6.06 -7.88 9.87
C ARG A 93 7.30 -8.66 9.45
N SER A 94 7.79 -8.35 8.25
CA SER A 94 9.05 -8.87 7.73
C SER A 94 10.08 -7.75 7.69
N ARG A 95 11.20 -7.94 8.39
CA ARG A 95 12.31 -6.96 8.41
C ARG A 95 12.91 -6.74 7.03
N SER A 96 12.94 -7.77 6.20
CA SER A 96 13.42 -7.71 4.81
C SER A 96 12.55 -6.77 3.98
N THR A 97 11.24 -6.94 4.06
CA THR A 97 10.27 -6.10 3.33
C THR A 97 10.33 -4.65 3.80
N ASP A 98 10.37 -4.42 5.11
CA ASP A 98 10.47 -3.06 5.67
C ASP A 98 11.78 -2.37 5.22
N LEU A 99 12.90 -3.08 5.24
CA LEU A 99 14.19 -2.55 4.79
C LEU A 99 14.20 -2.29 3.28
N ALA A 100 13.66 -3.20 2.48
CA ALA A 100 13.59 -3.02 1.04
C ALA A 100 12.74 -1.78 0.67
N ILE A 101 11.63 -1.55 1.37
CA ILE A 101 10.82 -0.34 1.19
C ILE A 101 11.60 0.92 1.56
N ALA A 102 12.30 0.91 2.70
CA ALA A 102 13.11 2.04 3.15
C ALA A 102 14.22 2.37 2.13
N GLN A 103 14.95 1.36 1.66
CA GLN A 103 16.01 1.51 0.65
C GLN A 103 15.47 2.07 -0.67
N GLN A 104 14.24 1.71 -1.08
CA GLN A 104 13.63 2.29 -2.29
C GLN A 104 13.25 3.75 -2.09
N LEU A 105 12.75 4.13 -0.91
CA LEU A 105 12.45 5.53 -0.59
C LEU A 105 13.74 6.37 -0.55
N GLU A 106 14.79 5.85 0.09
CA GLU A 106 16.12 6.49 0.13
C GLU A 106 16.70 6.65 -1.27
N ARG A 107 16.60 5.61 -2.10
CA ARG A 107 17.02 5.67 -3.52
C ARG A 107 16.25 6.72 -4.31
N GLN A 108 14.93 6.83 -4.10
CA GLN A 108 14.11 7.85 -4.74
C GLN A 108 14.41 9.27 -4.25
N ALA A 109 14.86 9.40 -3.01
CA ALA A 109 15.26 10.67 -2.39
C ALA A 109 16.74 11.02 -2.63
N GLU A 110 17.49 10.20 -3.38
CA GLU A 110 18.93 10.33 -3.61
C GLU A 110 19.75 10.38 -2.30
N GLN A 111 19.31 9.62 -1.30
CA GLN A 111 19.96 9.51 0.01
C GLN A 111 20.86 8.27 0.10
N GLU A 112 21.73 8.25 1.11
CA GLU A 112 22.55 7.06 1.42
C GLU A 112 21.65 5.89 1.81
N LEU A 113 21.94 4.71 1.24
CA LEU A 113 21.15 3.52 1.46
C LEU A 113 21.45 2.92 2.83
N THR A 114 20.40 2.65 3.61
CA THR A 114 20.52 1.95 4.89
C THR A 114 21.08 0.55 4.66
N GLU A 115 22.21 0.23 5.29
CA GLU A 115 22.83 -1.07 5.22
C GLU A 115 22.03 -2.14 5.98
N ARG A 116 22.18 -3.39 5.53
CA ARG A 116 21.55 -4.54 6.20
C ARG A 116 22.26 -4.80 7.52
N ASP A 117 21.50 -5.06 8.57
CA ASP A 117 22.08 -5.50 9.84
C ASP A 117 22.78 -6.87 9.66
N PRO A 118 24.11 -6.98 9.86
CA PRO A 118 24.83 -8.23 9.70
C PRO A 118 24.39 -9.36 10.65
N PHE A 119 23.73 -9.03 11.77
CA PHE A 119 23.39 -10.00 12.82
C PHE A 119 21.95 -10.50 12.76
N GLU A 120 21.09 -9.87 11.96
CA GLU A 120 19.69 -10.27 11.82
C GLU A 120 19.57 -11.48 10.88
N LYS A 121 19.17 -12.63 11.42
CA LYS A 121 19.08 -13.90 10.67
C LYS A 121 17.76 -14.07 9.91
N LYS A 122 16.75 -13.21 10.14
CA LYS A 122 15.40 -13.34 9.56
C LYS A 122 15.25 -12.66 8.21
N TYR A 123 16.35 -12.27 7.59
CA TYR A 123 16.32 -11.71 6.25
C TYR A 123 15.98 -12.77 5.20
N ASP A 124 15.10 -12.39 4.29
CA ASP A 124 14.61 -13.22 3.20
C ASP A 124 15.07 -12.62 1.87
N LYS A 125 15.98 -13.35 1.22
CA LYS A 125 16.59 -12.94 -0.04
C LYS A 125 15.57 -12.84 -1.18
N ARG A 126 14.56 -13.71 -1.21
CA ARG A 126 13.55 -13.72 -2.29
C ARG A 126 12.64 -12.50 -2.19
N ALA A 127 12.27 -12.12 -0.97
CA ALA A 127 11.49 -10.90 -0.72
C ALA A 127 12.26 -9.64 -1.11
N ASP A 128 13.57 -9.59 -0.84
CA ASP A 128 14.41 -8.46 -1.25
C ASP A 128 14.47 -8.32 -2.78
N GLU A 129 14.80 -9.42 -3.48
CA GLU A 129 14.90 -9.46 -4.95
C GLU A 129 13.59 -9.02 -5.61
N ALA A 130 12.45 -9.39 -5.05
CA ALA A 130 11.13 -8.99 -5.55
C ALA A 130 10.88 -7.48 -5.50
N LEU A 131 11.54 -6.74 -4.60
CA LEU A 131 11.31 -5.32 -4.34
C LEU A 131 12.44 -4.40 -4.85
N GLN A 132 13.48 -4.94 -5.49
CA GLN A 132 14.65 -4.18 -5.95
C GLN A 132 14.36 -3.12 -7.01
N ASN A 133 13.31 -3.31 -7.82
CA ASN A 133 13.02 -2.47 -9.00
C ASN A 133 11.65 -1.79 -8.93
N VAL A 134 11.10 -1.62 -7.72
CA VAL A 134 9.74 -1.11 -7.53
C VAL A 134 9.73 0.36 -7.12
N GLN A 135 8.85 1.16 -7.71
CA GLN A 135 8.63 2.53 -7.26
C GLN A 135 7.71 2.53 -6.02
N VAL A 136 8.21 2.94 -4.87
CA VAL A 136 7.39 3.15 -3.68
C VAL A 136 6.62 4.47 -3.79
N LEU A 137 5.35 4.45 -3.44
CA LEU A 137 4.50 5.61 -3.20
C LEU A 137 4.18 5.65 -1.70
N TRP A 138 4.75 6.63 -1.00
CA TRP A 138 4.50 6.84 0.41
C TRP A 138 3.22 7.66 0.62
N LEU A 139 2.26 7.10 1.36
CA LEU A 139 1.03 7.78 1.75
C LEU A 139 1.14 8.34 3.16
N GLU A 140 1.01 9.66 3.24
CA GLU A 140 0.94 10.42 4.48
C GLU A 140 -0.51 10.72 4.89
N GLY A 141 -0.67 11.43 6.01
CA GLY A 141 -1.97 11.98 6.41
C GLY A 141 -2.44 13.08 5.44
N LEU A 142 -3.75 13.34 5.47
CA LEU A 142 -4.38 14.42 4.72
C LEU A 142 -3.77 15.76 5.11
N SER A 143 -3.51 16.60 4.13
CA SER A 143 -3.21 18.01 4.36
C SER A 143 -4.41 18.72 5.00
N LYS A 144 -4.18 19.86 5.66
CA LYS A 144 -5.27 20.66 6.26
C LYS A 144 -6.31 21.09 5.21
N MET A 145 -5.87 21.34 3.97
CA MET A 145 -6.75 21.71 2.87
C MET A 145 -7.65 20.56 2.45
N GLU A 146 -7.09 19.36 2.27
CA GLU A 146 -7.86 18.15 1.94
C GLU A 146 -8.80 17.75 3.08
N ALA A 147 -8.33 17.86 4.33
CA ALA A 147 -9.15 17.62 5.51
C ALA A 147 -10.35 18.56 5.58
N ARG A 148 -10.16 19.85 5.27
CA ARG A 148 -11.25 20.82 5.16
C ARG A 148 -12.25 20.40 4.09
N ALA A 149 -11.80 20.06 2.89
CA ALA A 149 -12.69 19.65 1.80
C ALA A 149 -13.50 18.40 2.17
N LEU A 150 -12.88 17.43 2.87
CA LEU A 150 -13.57 16.24 3.37
C LEU A 150 -14.64 16.59 4.42
N MET A 151 -14.33 17.50 5.34
CA MET A 151 -15.29 17.98 6.34
C MET A 151 -16.45 18.75 5.71
N GLU A 152 -16.19 19.57 4.69
CA GLU A 152 -17.22 20.29 3.94
C GLU A 152 -18.14 19.30 3.22
N TYR A 153 -17.58 18.23 2.62
CA TYR A 153 -18.37 17.15 2.04
C TYR A 153 -19.24 16.42 3.09
N TRP A 154 -18.71 16.16 4.29
CA TRP A 154 -19.50 15.60 5.39
C TRP A 154 -20.60 16.52 5.90
N ALA A 155 -20.37 17.82 5.90
CA ALA A 155 -21.38 18.80 6.25
C ALA A 155 -22.51 18.84 5.20
N GLN A 156 -22.16 18.82 3.91
CA GLN A 156 -23.13 18.81 2.81
C GLN A 156 -23.94 17.51 2.75
N SER A 157 -23.33 16.37 3.07
CA SER A 157 -24.02 15.07 3.15
C SER A 157 -24.85 14.88 4.43
N GLY A 158 -24.76 15.81 5.39
CA GLY A 158 -25.50 15.74 6.66
C GLY A 158 -24.89 14.80 7.71
N VAL A 159 -23.71 14.22 7.43
CA VAL A 159 -22.94 13.39 8.37
C VAL A 159 -22.38 14.27 9.50
N LEU A 160 -21.85 15.45 9.15
CA LEU A 160 -21.35 16.42 10.12
C LEU A 160 -22.38 17.53 10.30
N ARG A 161 -22.96 17.65 11.50
CA ARG A 161 -23.95 18.70 11.84
C ARG A 161 -23.32 19.96 12.43
N GLN A 162 -22.00 20.10 12.32
CA GLN A 162 -21.25 21.24 12.83
C GLN A 162 -20.80 22.14 11.68
N ARG A 163 -20.65 23.43 11.97
CA ARG A 163 -20.09 24.39 11.02
C ARG A 163 -18.60 24.09 10.81
N VAL A 164 -18.18 24.05 9.54
CA VAL A 164 -16.78 23.82 9.19
C VAL A 164 -16.05 25.16 9.14
N ASP A 165 -15.36 25.48 10.24
CA ASP A 165 -14.49 26.66 10.35
C ASP A 165 -13.02 26.23 10.49
N GLU A 166 -12.08 27.11 10.15
CA GLU A 166 -10.64 26.79 10.14
C GLU A 166 -10.10 26.33 11.51
N LYS A 167 -10.66 26.87 12.60
CA LYS A 167 -10.38 26.43 13.97
C LYS A 167 -10.79 24.97 14.18
N THR A 168 -12.02 24.62 13.80
CA THR A 168 -12.54 23.24 13.94
C THR A 168 -11.77 22.25 13.08
N VAL A 169 -11.37 22.64 11.87
CA VAL A 169 -10.52 21.81 11.00
C VAL A 169 -9.17 21.57 11.66
N THR A 170 -8.55 22.61 12.21
CA THR A 170 -7.23 22.49 12.85
C THR A 170 -7.29 21.63 14.11
N GLU A 171 -8.32 21.80 14.94
CA GLU A 171 -8.54 20.98 16.13
C GLU A 171 -8.73 19.51 15.77
N LYS A 172 -9.63 19.20 14.83
CA LYS A 172 -9.88 17.82 14.39
C LYS A 172 -8.68 17.22 13.66
N TRP A 173 -7.93 18.01 12.90
CA TRP A 173 -6.70 17.57 12.23
C TRP A 173 -5.59 17.19 13.21
N ALA A 174 -5.44 17.97 14.28
CA ALA A 174 -4.50 17.66 15.35
C ALA A 174 -4.93 16.40 16.13
N LEU A 175 -6.23 16.27 16.44
CA LEU A 175 -6.78 15.09 17.12
C LEU A 175 -6.65 13.82 16.28
N ALA A 176 -6.78 13.91 14.96
CA ALA A 176 -6.63 12.79 14.02
C ALA A 176 -5.16 12.43 13.72
N GLY A 177 -4.21 12.81 14.57
CA GLY A 177 -2.79 12.46 14.41
C GLY A 177 -2.13 13.08 13.18
N ASN A 178 -2.38 14.37 12.93
CA ASN A 178 -1.90 15.11 11.77
C ASN A 178 -2.45 14.60 10.43
N GLY A 179 -3.73 14.23 10.39
CA GLY A 179 -4.44 13.94 9.14
C GLY A 179 -4.65 12.46 8.81
N VAL A 180 -4.50 11.52 9.75
CA VAL A 180 -4.68 10.08 9.47
C VAL A 180 -6.14 9.76 9.16
N VAL A 181 -6.42 9.33 7.91
CA VAL A 181 -7.77 9.22 7.30
C VAL A 181 -8.78 8.42 8.14
N GLU A 182 -8.41 7.26 8.68
CA GLU A 182 -9.34 6.43 9.47
C GLU A 182 -9.69 7.09 10.82
N SER A 183 -8.71 7.75 11.46
CA SER A 183 -8.92 8.41 12.75
C SER A 183 -9.97 9.51 12.65
N TRP A 184 -10.09 10.18 11.50
CA TRP A 184 -11.13 11.18 11.27
C TRP A 184 -12.57 10.66 11.38
N ARG A 185 -12.81 9.36 11.16
CA ARG A 185 -14.15 8.78 11.37
C ARG A 185 -14.50 8.64 12.85
N GLU A 186 -13.49 8.55 13.70
CA GLU A 186 -13.62 8.35 15.14
C GLU A 186 -13.59 9.67 15.92
N VAL A 187 -13.19 10.78 15.28
CA VAL A 187 -13.18 12.10 15.90
C VAL A 187 -14.62 12.64 15.98
N PRO A 188 -15.15 12.91 17.20
CA PRO A 188 -16.52 13.38 17.42
C PRO A 188 -16.81 14.75 16.81
#